data_AF-A0A368CJM1-F1
#
_entry.id   AF-A0A368CJM1-F1
#
_cell.length_a   1.000
_cell.length_b   1.000
_cell.length_c   1.000
_cell.angle_alpha   90.00
_cell.angle_beta   90.00
_cell.angle_gamma   90.00
#
_symmetry.space_group_name_H-M   'P 1'
#
loop_
_entity.id
_entity.type
_entity.pdbx_description
1 polymer ?
#
loop_
_entity_poly.entity_id
_entity_poly.type
_entity_poly.pdbx_seq_one_letter_code
_entity_poly.pdbx_strand_id
1 'polypeptide(L)'
;MFSGNHRTPIALLAAVALLSACGAAQPPSASVAQQPQAEPTSQQSVTSAPGGVPAPNGRRYPQVPNTAAALGKQLQQVEKALLAMDPAGPDFAALAHRQQVLYRRWSHHRDWDGDVLKQLSAPLRPVAERQVQARREFLAMHRNSPPPAQLPAWRIVSPVPAAELLSFYQEAERQTGIDWATLAAINLVETGMGRLQGLSVAGARGPMQFLPTTWAEPGIGAGSIDDPADAIAAAARYLVRRGGPENMPQAIWGYNNSWNYVRAVQTYADLMREEPRRLNAFHQWQIHYASPMGDLWLPEGYERQSPVPVATFIDQAPWSAPPAR
;
A
#
# COMPACT_ATOMS: atom_id res chain seq x y z
N MET A 1 -9.17 32.19 38.90
CA MET A 1 -10.16 31.20 38.41
C MET A 1 -10.35 31.42 36.91
N PHE A 2 -9.58 30.73 36.08
CA PHE A 2 -9.86 30.55 34.65
C PHE A 2 -9.46 29.12 34.31
N SER A 3 -10.42 28.20 34.40
CA SER A 3 -10.27 26.84 33.88
C SER A 3 -10.48 26.88 32.38
N GLY A 4 -9.38 26.84 31.63
CA GLY A 4 -9.41 26.58 30.20
C GLY A 4 -9.56 25.08 29.97
N ASN A 5 -10.69 24.67 29.41
CA ASN A 5 -10.92 23.30 28.95
C ASN A 5 -9.87 22.92 27.90
N HIS A 6 -8.88 22.12 28.30
CA HIS A 6 -8.01 21.40 27.38
C HIS A 6 -8.82 20.33 26.67
N ARG A 7 -9.33 20.63 25.48
CA ARG A 7 -9.75 19.61 24.52
C ARG A 7 -8.49 18.92 24.02
N THR A 8 -8.27 17.69 24.47
CA THR A 8 -7.27 16.77 23.92
C THR A 8 -7.60 16.52 22.43
N PRO A 9 -6.69 16.81 21.49
CA PRO A 9 -6.91 16.47 20.09
C PRO A 9 -6.78 14.97 19.89
N ILE A 10 -7.83 14.36 19.33
CA ILE A 10 -7.86 12.94 18.94
C ILE A 10 -6.87 12.78 17.78
N ALA A 11 -5.82 11.99 17.99
CA ALA A 11 -4.94 11.55 16.91
C ALA A 11 -5.74 10.73 15.90
N LEU A 12 -5.69 11.11 14.62
CA LEU A 12 -6.28 10.38 13.50
C LEU A 12 -5.44 9.13 13.22
N LEU A 13 -5.61 8.13 14.08
CA LEU A 13 -5.14 6.78 13.85
C LEU A 13 -6.07 6.12 12.83
N ALA A 14 -5.60 5.93 11.59
CA ALA A 14 -6.12 4.89 10.72
C ALA A 14 -5.72 3.51 11.30
N ALA A 15 -6.27 3.14 12.47
CA ALA A 15 -6.02 1.88 13.14
C ALA A 15 -7.36 1.18 13.38
N VAL A 16 -7.66 0.20 12.53
CA VAL A 16 -8.89 -0.61 12.59
C VAL A 16 -8.77 -1.58 13.74
N ALA A 17 -9.50 -1.37 14.83
CA ALA A 17 -9.66 -2.35 15.89
C ALA A 17 -11.07 -2.27 16.48
N LEU A 18 -11.91 -3.28 16.22
CA LEU A 18 -13.13 -3.54 16.97
C LEU A 18 -13.24 -5.04 17.29
N LEU A 19 -13.61 -5.28 18.55
CA LEU A 19 -13.71 -6.56 19.26
C LEU A 19 -15.16 -7.09 19.26
N SER A 20 -15.27 -8.39 19.59
CA SER A 20 -16.44 -9.18 20.05
C SER A 20 -17.09 -10.09 18.99
N ALA A 21 -17.70 -11.25 19.26
CA ALA A 21 -17.53 -12.41 20.15
C ALA A 21 -18.84 -13.25 20.02
N CYS A 22 -18.75 -14.59 20.11
CA CYS A 22 -19.84 -15.60 20.13
C CYS A 22 -20.47 -15.95 18.76
N GLY A 23 -20.72 -17.20 18.35
CA GLY A 23 -20.57 -18.52 18.95
C GLY A 23 -20.99 -19.60 17.92
N ALA A 24 -20.41 -20.80 18.09
CA ALA A 24 -20.52 -22.09 17.40
C ALA A 24 -21.69 -22.41 16.42
N ALA A 25 -21.37 -23.11 15.31
CA ALA A 25 -21.58 -24.57 15.15
C ALA A 25 -21.63 -24.99 13.65
N GLN A 26 -20.77 -25.94 13.25
CA GLN A 26 -20.82 -26.69 11.98
C GLN A 26 -21.46 -28.07 12.19
N PRO A 27 -22.04 -28.65 11.13
CA PRO A 27 -21.81 -30.08 10.85
C PRO A 27 -21.54 -30.31 9.32
N PRO A 28 -21.35 -31.55 8.83
CA PRO A 28 -20.05 -32.07 8.40
C PRO A 28 -19.92 -32.33 6.89
N SER A 29 -18.68 -32.55 6.46
CA SER A 29 -18.27 -32.96 5.11
C SER A 29 -18.70 -34.39 4.75
N ALA A 30 -19.10 -34.59 3.49
CA ALA A 30 -19.20 -35.91 2.86
C ALA A 30 -18.01 -36.13 1.90
N SER A 31 -17.32 -37.24 2.13
CA SER A 31 -16.23 -37.79 1.31
C SER A 31 -16.78 -38.58 0.13
N VAL A 32 -16.18 -38.43 -1.06
CA VAL A 32 -16.36 -39.36 -2.17
C VAL A 32 -14.99 -39.70 -2.77
N ALA A 33 -14.85 -41.00 -3.05
CA ALA A 33 -13.63 -41.75 -3.28
C ALA A 33 -12.95 -41.52 -4.65
N GLN A 34 -11.64 -41.75 -4.65
CA GLN A 34 -10.74 -41.83 -5.81
C GLN A 34 -10.78 -43.20 -6.49
N GLN A 35 -10.53 -43.22 -7.81
CA GLN A 35 -9.74 -44.24 -8.56
C GLN A 35 -9.72 -43.90 -10.07
N PRO A 36 -8.80 -44.41 -10.91
CA PRO A 36 -7.34 -44.58 -10.78
C PRO A 36 -6.52 -43.95 -11.94
N GLN A 37 -5.19 -43.89 -11.74
CA GLN A 37 -4.13 -43.33 -12.60
C GLN A 37 -3.97 -43.94 -14.00
N ALA A 38 -3.53 -43.11 -14.95
CA ALA A 38 -2.71 -43.48 -16.10
C ALA A 38 -1.54 -42.47 -16.24
N GLU A 39 -0.33 -42.96 -16.48
CA GLU A 39 0.92 -42.21 -16.72
C GLU A 39 1.74 -42.94 -17.81
N PRO A 40 2.74 -42.32 -18.47
CA PRO A 40 2.76 -40.98 -19.06
C PRO A 40 3.34 -40.98 -20.49
N THR A 41 3.21 -39.90 -21.26
CA THR A 41 4.08 -39.67 -22.43
C THR A 41 4.54 -38.21 -22.48
N SER A 42 5.86 -38.07 -22.55
CA SER A 42 6.65 -36.89 -22.29
C SER A 42 6.46 -35.79 -23.33
N GLN A 43 5.99 -34.62 -22.91
CA GLN A 43 6.26 -33.35 -23.56
C GLN A 43 6.89 -32.41 -22.52
N GLN A 44 8.10 -31.96 -22.84
CA GLN A 44 8.94 -31.11 -22.00
C GLN A 44 8.21 -29.80 -21.70
N SER A 45 7.63 -29.74 -20.50
CA SER A 45 7.18 -28.50 -19.88
C SER A 45 8.40 -27.85 -19.23
N VAL A 46 8.67 -26.62 -19.64
CA VAL A 46 9.64 -25.73 -18.98
C VAL A 46 9.26 -25.67 -17.51
N THR A 47 10.16 -26.11 -16.65
CA THR A 47 9.97 -26.30 -15.21
C THR A 47 9.61 -24.98 -14.53
N SER A 48 8.32 -24.75 -14.31
CA SER A 48 7.84 -23.75 -13.37
C SER A 48 8.26 -24.18 -11.96
N ALA A 49 9.12 -23.39 -11.32
CA ALA A 49 9.33 -23.46 -9.87
C ALA A 49 7.96 -23.46 -9.15
N PRO A 50 7.82 -24.06 -7.95
CA PRO A 50 6.55 -24.16 -7.23
C PRO A 50 6.09 -22.75 -6.80
N GLY A 51 5.43 -22.03 -7.71
CA GLY A 51 4.86 -20.72 -7.46
C GLY A 51 3.51 -20.87 -6.77
N GLY A 52 3.28 -20.11 -5.70
CA GLY A 52 2.02 -20.10 -4.95
C GLY A 52 0.77 -19.92 -5.82
N VAL A 53 -0.39 -20.30 -5.29
CA VAL A 53 -1.69 -20.34 -5.99
C VAL A 53 -1.97 -19.02 -6.75
N PRO A 54 -2.39 -19.05 -8.04
CA PRO A 54 -2.77 -17.85 -8.76
C PRO A 54 -4.03 -17.22 -8.15
N ALA A 55 -4.05 -15.90 -8.08
CA ALA A 55 -5.23 -15.12 -7.71
C ALA A 55 -6.25 -15.06 -8.87
N PRO A 56 -7.51 -14.65 -8.64
CA PRO A 56 -8.54 -14.58 -9.67
C PRO A 56 -8.19 -13.70 -10.88
N ASN A 57 -7.31 -12.71 -10.69
CA ASN A 57 -6.80 -11.86 -11.77
C ASN A 57 -5.62 -12.48 -12.54
N GLY A 58 -5.31 -13.76 -12.33
CA GLY A 58 -4.22 -14.50 -12.97
C GLY A 58 -2.81 -14.20 -12.42
N ARG A 59 -2.64 -13.15 -11.62
CA ARG A 59 -1.36 -12.81 -10.99
C ARG A 59 -1.09 -13.68 -9.76
N ARG A 60 0.16 -13.74 -9.32
CA ARG A 60 0.59 -14.49 -8.13
C ARG A 60 1.23 -13.57 -7.12
N TYR A 61 1.09 -13.90 -5.83
CA TYR A 61 1.84 -13.23 -4.78
C TYR A 61 3.34 -13.40 -5.07
N PRO A 62 4.13 -12.31 -5.17
CA PRO A 62 5.57 -12.40 -5.42
C PRO A 62 6.29 -13.25 -4.39
N GLN A 63 6.95 -14.31 -4.87
CA GLN A 63 7.93 -15.03 -4.08
C GLN A 63 9.17 -14.15 -3.89
N VAL A 64 9.62 -14.00 -2.64
CA VAL A 64 10.81 -13.23 -2.28
C VAL A 64 11.76 -14.07 -1.43
N PRO A 65 13.08 -13.85 -1.52
CA PRO A 65 14.06 -14.60 -0.74
C PRO A 65 13.88 -14.46 0.77
N ASN A 66 14.27 -15.51 1.50
CA ASN A 66 14.24 -15.57 2.96
C ASN A 66 15.61 -15.30 3.62
N THR A 67 16.60 -14.82 2.87
CA THR A 67 17.92 -14.41 3.38
C THR A 67 18.28 -13.00 2.92
N ALA A 68 19.04 -12.27 3.75
CA ALA A 68 19.44 -10.87 3.48
C ALA A 68 20.20 -10.73 2.15
N ALA A 69 21.21 -11.57 1.91
CA ALA A 69 22.03 -11.50 0.71
C ALA A 69 21.25 -11.82 -0.58
N ALA A 70 20.37 -12.82 -0.55
CA ALA A 70 19.53 -13.13 -1.71
C ALA A 70 18.49 -12.03 -1.98
N LEU A 71 17.89 -11.48 -0.92
CA LEU A 71 16.96 -10.35 -1.03
C LEU A 71 17.65 -9.13 -1.65
N GLY A 72 18.84 -8.77 -1.18
CA GLY A 72 19.61 -7.63 -1.72
C GLY A 72 19.98 -7.81 -3.19
N LYS A 73 20.41 -9.00 -3.61
CA LYS A 73 20.68 -9.31 -5.03
C LYS A 73 19.42 -9.15 -5.89
N GLN A 74 18.28 -9.66 -5.43
CA GLN A 74 17.03 -9.54 -6.17
C GLN A 74 16.55 -8.09 -6.21
N LEU A 75 16.68 -7.33 -5.12
CA LEU A 75 16.33 -5.91 -5.06
C LEU A 75 17.16 -5.10 -6.05
N GLN A 76 18.47 -5.33 -6.12
CA GLN A 76 19.36 -4.70 -7.10
C GLN A 76 18.91 -4.96 -8.55
N GLN A 77 18.51 -6.19 -8.86
CA GLN A 77 18.04 -6.56 -10.20
C GLN A 77 16.70 -5.88 -10.53
N VAL A 78 15.76 -5.92 -9.58
CA VAL A 78 14.41 -5.36 -9.74
C VAL A 78 14.45 -3.84 -9.90
N GLU A 79 15.19 -3.12 -9.06
CA GLU A 79 15.33 -1.65 -9.17
C GLU A 79 15.98 -1.25 -10.50
N LYS A 80 17.04 -1.94 -10.92
CA LYS A 80 17.67 -1.68 -12.22
C LYS A 80 16.71 -1.92 -13.38
N ALA A 81 15.97 -3.03 -13.33
CA ALA A 81 15.04 -3.41 -14.40
C ALA A 81 13.86 -2.43 -14.50
N LEU A 82 13.26 -2.01 -13.38
CA LEU A 82 12.16 -1.04 -13.38
C LEU A 82 12.55 0.32 -13.97
N LEU A 83 13.79 0.78 -13.73
CA LEU A 83 14.28 2.05 -14.30
C LEU A 83 14.51 1.95 -15.82
N ALA A 84 14.89 0.78 -16.32
CA ALA A 84 15.17 0.56 -17.74
C ALA A 84 13.93 0.19 -18.56
N MET A 85 12.94 -0.45 -17.93
CA MET A 85 11.76 -1.02 -18.59
C MET A 85 10.75 0.05 -19.00
N ASP A 86 10.02 -0.20 -20.09
CA ASP A 86 8.84 0.55 -20.49
C ASP A 86 7.70 0.28 -19.48
N PRO A 87 7.13 1.32 -18.82
CA PRO A 87 5.97 1.17 -17.96
C PRO A 87 4.74 0.50 -18.58
N ALA A 88 4.60 0.56 -19.91
CA ALA A 88 3.52 -0.10 -20.64
C ALA A 88 3.80 -1.60 -20.93
N GLY A 89 5.01 -2.07 -20.64
CA GLY A 89 5.41 -3.45 -20.87
C GLY A 89 4.65 -4.46 -19.97
N PRO A 90 4.36 -5.68 -20.47
CA PRO A 90 3.53 -6.66 -19.77
C PRO A 90 4.11 -7.13 -18.42
N ASP A 91 5.44 -7.08 -18.26
CA ASP A 91 6.14 -7.52 -17.04
C ASP A 91 6.27 -6.43 -15.98
N PHE A 92 6.04 -5.16 -16.34
CA PHE A 92 6.34 -4.02 -15.47
C PHE A 92 5.53 -4.06 -14.17
N ALA A 93 4.23 -4.35 -14.26
CA ALA A 93 3.33 -4.43 -13.11
C ALA A 93 3.71 -5.55 -12.13
N ALA A 94 4.12 -6.71 -12.66
CA ALA A 94 4.56 -7.84 -11.85
C ALA A 94 5.90 -7.53 -11.14
N LEU A 95 6.81 -6.86 -11.84
CA LEU A 95 8.11 -6.46 -11.30
C LEU A 95 8.00 -5.39 -10.22
N ALA A 96 7.12 -4.40 -10.40
CA ALA A 96 6.85 -3.36 -9.40
C ALA A 96 6.20 -3.93 -8.13
N HIS A 97 5.30 -4.90 -8.26
CA HIS A 97 4.74 -5.62 -7.11
C HIS A 97 5.81 -6.43 -6.37
N ARG A 98 6.75 -7.05 -7.09
CA ARG A 98 7.90 -7.73 -6.47
C ARG A 98 8.80 -6.75 -5.71
N GLN A 99 9.09 -5.57 -6.28
CA GLN A 99 9.82 -4.50 -5.60
C GLN A 99 9.16 -4.15 -4.26
N GLN A 100 7.83 -3.92 -4.28
CA GLN A 100 7.05 -3.62 -3.09
C GLN A 100 7.22 -4.71 -2.02
N VAL A 101 7.06 -5.99 -2.39
CA VAL A 101 7.16 -7.11 -1.44
C VAL A 101 8.58 -7.27 -0.88
N LEU A 102 9.62 -6.99 -1.68
CA LEU A 102 11.02 -7.01 -1.21
C LEU A 102 11.25 -5.97 -0.10
N TYR A 103 10.81 -4.71 -0.30
CA TYR A 103 10.91 -3.68 0.74
C TYR A 103 10.05 -4.01 1.96
N ARG A 104 8.85 -4.57 1.78
CA ARG A 104 8.02 -5.01 2.91
C ARG A 104 8.73 -6.10 3.72
N ARG A 105 9.31 -7.12 3.07
CA ARG A 105 10.07 -8.17 3.77
C ARG A 105 11.25 -7.58 4.52
N TRP A 106 12.10 -6.79 3.85
CA TRP A 106 13.27 -6.17 4.48
C TRP A 106 12.89 -5.22 5.64
N SER A 107 11.76 -4.52 5.56
CA SER A 107 11.33 -3.61 6.62
C SER A 107 11.13 -4.28 7.99
N HIS A 108 10.81 -5.57 8.02
CA HIS A 108 10.67 -6.37 9.24
C HIS A 108 12.00 -6.95 9.77
N HIS A 109 13.08 -6.87 9.00
CA HIS A 109 14.40 -7.43 9.33
C HIS A 109 15.46 -6.32 9.39
N ARG A 110 15.50 -5.57 10.51
CA ARG A 110 16.52 -4.53 10.72
C ARG A 110 17.94 -5.10 10.80
N ASP A 111 18.04 -6.34 11.27
CA ASP A 111 19.27 -7.13 11.30
C ASP A 111 19.83 -7.41 9.88
N TRP A 112 19.02 -7.29 8.83
CA TRP A 112 19.45 -7.52 7.44
C TRP A 112 20.05 -6.28 6.77
N ASP A 113 19.99 -5.10 7.38
CA ASP A 113 20.36 -3.82 6.73
C ASP A 113 21.76 -3.86 6.13
N GLY A 114 22.78 -4.20 6.92
CA GLY A 114 24.15 -4.25 6.43
C GLY A 114 24.36 -5.23 5.28
N ASP A 115 23.74 -6.41 5.35
CA ASP A 115 23.95 -7.47 4.36
C ASP A 115 23.17 -7.26 3.07
N VAL A 116 21.98 -6.65 3.14
CA VAL A 116 21.23 -6.20 1.95
C VAL A 116 22.01 -5.10 1.23
N LEU A 117 22.47 -4.08 1.96
CA LEU A 117 23.16 -2.92 1.38
C LEU A 117 24.49 -3.29 0.72
N LYS A 118 25.21 -4.29 1.23
CA LYS A 118 26.41 -4.85 0.58
C LYS A 118 26.14 -5.40 -0.83
N GLN A 119 24.91 -5.82 -1.13
CA GLN A 119 24.55 -6.33 -2.46
C GLN A 119 24.16 -5.23 -3.45
N LEU A 120 23.94 -4.00 -2.98
CA LEU A 120 23.50 -2.89 -3.81
C LEU A 120 24.68 -2.07 -4.33
N SER A 121 24.53 -1.55 -5.55
CA SER A 121 25.44 -0.57 -6.13
C SER A 121 25.41 0.74 -5.34
N ALA A 122 26.51 1.49 -5.38
CA ALA A 122 26.63 2.74 -4.63
C ALA A 122 25.47 3.74 -4.88
N PRO A 123 24.99 3.94 -6.14
CA PRO A 123 23.85 4.83 -6.38
C PRO A 123 22.52 4.32 -5.80
N LEU A 124 22.33 3.00 -5.70
CA LEU A 124 21.06 2.42 -5.26
C LEU A 124 20.93 2.34 -3.73
N ARG A 125 22.04 2.27 -2.99
CA ARG A 125 22.02 2.21 -1.51
C ARG A 125 21.18 3.31 -0.86
N PRO A 126 21.43 4.61 -1.09
CA PRO A 126 20.66 5.68 -0.42
C PRO A 126 19.18 5.70 -0.82
N VAL A 127 18.85 5.24 -2.03
CA VAL A 127 17.46 5.09 -2.48
C VAL A 127 16.77 3.96 -1.72
N ALA A 128 17.43 2.81 -1.62
CA ALA A 128 16.89 1.62 -0.97
C ALA A 128 16.75 1.81 0.55
N GLU A 129 17.73 2.45 1.20
CA GLU A 129 17.69 2.83 2.61
C GLU A 129 16.49 3.72 2.91
N ARG A 130 16.28 4.76 2.11
CA ARG A 130 15.13 5.66 2.26
C ARG A 130 13.79 4.92 2.07
N GLN A 131 13.67 4.07 1.04
CA GLN A 131 12.44 3.30 0.82
C GLN A 131 12.12 2.33 1.96
N VAL A 132 13.11 1.57 2.46
CA VAL A 132 12.88 0.66 3.59
C VAL A 132 12.58 1.44 4.87
N GLN A 133 13.21 2.60 5.08
CA GLN A 133 12.92 3.46 6.23
C GLN A 133 11.49 4.04 6.16
N ALA A 134 11.05 4.54 5.01
CA ALA A 134 9.67 5.02 4.83
C ALA A 134 8.65 3.93 5.17
N ARG A 135 8.90 2.67 4.77
CA ARG A 135 8.07 1.54 5.17
C ARG A 135 8.07 1.32 6.68
N ARG A 136 9.23 1.44 7.34
CA ARG A 136 9.37 1.31 8.80
C ARG A 136 8.66 2.41 9.57
N GLU A 137 8.50 3.60 9.00
CA GLU A 137 7.72 4.67 9.61
C GLU A 137 6.24 4.26 9.78
N PHE A 138 5.64 3.62 8.77
CA PHE A 138 4.28 3.10 8.88
C PHE A 138 4.17 1.96 9.88
N LEU A 139 5.16 1.05 9.94
CA LEU A 139 5.19 0.02 10.97
C LEU A 139 5.25 0.64 12.37
N ALA A 140 6.02 1.72 12.55
CA ALA A 140 6.14 2.41 13.82
C ALA A 140 4.83 3.10 14.26
N MET A 141 3.97 3.51 13.32
CA MET A 141 2.64 4.07 13.64
C MET A 141 1.70 3.04 14.29
N HIS A 142 1.88 1.76 14.00
CA HIS A 142 1.03 0.67 14.49
C HIS A 142 1.72 -0.25 15.51
N ARG A 143 2.93 0.10 15.98
CA ARG A 143 3.75 -0.77 16.85
C ARG A 143 3.07 -1.20 18.16
N ASN A 144 2.10 -0.42 18.63
CA ASN A 144 1.37 -0.66 19.88
C ASN A 144 -0.02 -1.27 19.65
N SER A 145 -0.35 -1.66 18.42
CA SER A 145 -1.64 -2.24 18.06
C SER A 145 -1.41 -3.62 17.45
N PRO A 146 -2.14 -4.67 17.89
CA PRO A 146 -2.06 -5.95 17.24
C PRO A 146 -2.58 -5.84 15.79
N PRO A 147 -2.04 -6.64 14.85
CA PRO A 147 -2.61 -6.73 13.51
C PRO A 147 -4.10 -7.12 13.57
N PRO A 148 -4.99 -6.49 12.79
CA PRO A 148 -6.42 -6.77 12.86
C PRO A 148 -6.75 -8.19 12.40
N ALA A 149 -7.58 -8.90 13.16
CA ALA A 149 -8.05 -10.24 12.84
C ALA A 149 -9.26 -10.28 11.89
N GLN A 150 -9.72 -9.11 11.44
CA GLN A 150 -10.83 -8.96 10.48
C GLN A 150 -10.36 -8.15 9.29
N LEU A 151 -10.67 -8.63 8.08
CA LEU A 151 -10.53 -7.86 6.87
C LEU A 151 -11.73 -6.90 6.74
N PRO A 152 -11.48 -5.65 6.36
CA PRO A 152 -12.53 -4.66 6.17
C PRO A 152 -13.35 -4.91 4.89
N ALA A 153 -14.53 -4.28 4.85
CA ALA A 153 -15.41 -4.22 3.68
C ALA A 153 -14.85 -3.24 2.63
N TRP A 154 -13.75 -3.64 1.99
CA TRP A 154 -13.10 -2.86 0.94
C TRP A 154 -13.38 -3.45 -0.44
N ARG A 155 -13.14 -2.60 -1.43
CA ARG A 155 -13.09 -2.94 -2.84
C ARG A 155 -11.74 -2.49 -3.41
N ILE A 156 -11.06 -3.37 -4.13
CA ILE A 156 -9.80 -3.07 -4.80
C ILE A 156 -10.06 -2.95 -6.30
N VAL A 157 -9.85 -1.76 -6.85
CA VAL A 157 -10.11 -1.42 -8.26
C VAL A 157 -8.84 -1.01 -8.98
N SER A 158 -8.83 -1.05 -10.31
CA SER A 158 -7.75 -0.43 -11.06
C SER A 158 -7.76 1.09 -10.82
N PRO A 159 -6.61 1.70 -10.50
CA PRO A 159 -6.53 3.16 -10.35
C PRO A 159 -6.69 3.85 -11.71
N VAL A 160 -6.98 5.16 -11.67
CA VAL A 160 -6.88 6.04 -12.84
C VAL A 160 -5.46 5.94 -13.43
N PRO A 161 -5.29 5.92 -14.77
CA PRO A 161 -3.97 5.80 -15.38
C PRO A 161 -2.95 6.80 -14.84
N ALA A 162 -1.70 6.36 -14.67
CA ALA A 162 -0.63 7.18 -14.06
C ALA A 162 -0.44 8.54 -14.74
N ALA A 163 -0.55 8.62 -16.07
CA ALA A 163 -0.43 9.87 -16.82
C ALA A 163 -1.59 10.85 -16.53
N GLU A 164 -2.79 10.33 -16.34
CA GLU A 164 -3.97 11.12 -15.99
C GLU A 164 -3.90 11.60 -14.54
N LEU A 165 -3.51 10.74 -13.60
CA LEU A 165 -3.21 11.15 -12.22
C LEU A 165 -2.13 12.23 -12.15
N LEU A 166 -1.06 12.10 -12.94
CA LEU A 166 -0.02 13.12 -13.04
C LEU A 166 -0.59 14.47 -13.49
N SER A 167 -1.52 14.46 -14.45
CA SER A 167 -2.19 15.68 -14.90
C SER A 167 -3.00 16.36 -13.78
N PHE A 168 -3.67 15.58 -12.93
CA PHE A 168 -4.41 16.10 -11.77
C PHE A 168 -3.47 16.69 -10.72
N TYR A 169 -2.36 16.01 -10.41
CA TYR A 169 -1.37 16.54 -9.47
C TYR A 169 -0.75 17.85 -9.97
N GLN A 170 -0.39 17.93 -11.24
CA GLN A 170 0.19 19.12 -11.85
C GLN A 170 -0.79 20.28 -11.94
N GLU A 171 -2.08 20.01 -12.20
CA GLU A 171 -3.11 21.05 -12.15
C GLU A 171 -3.28 21.59 -10.73
N ALA A 172 -3.35 20.71 -9.72
CA ALA A 172 -3.41 21.13 -8.33
C ALA A 172 -2.16 21.92 -7.91
N GLU A 173 -0.98 21.52 -8.37
CA GLU A 173 0.28 22.26 -8.17
C GLU A 173 0.22 23.66 -8.79
N ARG A 174 -0.22 23.80 -10.05
CA ARG A 174 -0.40 25.11 -10.70
C ARG A 174 -1.34 26.04 -9.92
N GLN A 175 -2.40 25.49 -9.34
CA GLN A 175 -3.41 26.27 -8.62
C GLN A 175 -2.96 26.68 -7.20
N THR A 176 -2.11 25.90 -6.55
CA THR A 176 -1.87 26.01 -5.10
C THR A 176 -0.41 26.16 -4.70
N GLY A 177 0.53 25.87 -5.60
CA GLY A 177 1.95 25.78 -5.29
C GLY A 177 2.35 24.51 -4.53
N ILE A 178 1.42 23.60 -4.22
CA ILE A 178 1.75 22.32 -3.57
C ILE A 178 2.34 21.36 -4.61
N ASP A 179 3.59 20.97 -4.37
CA ASP A 179 4.37 20.09 -5.25
C ASP A 179 3.62 18.80 -5.64
N TRP A 180 3.63 18.48 -6.94
CA TRP A 180 2.90 17.33 -7.50
C TRP A 180 3.31 16.00 -6.84
N ALA A 181 4.60 15.85 -6.52
CA ALA A 181 5.13 14.61 -5.96
C ALA A 181 4.65 14.40 -4.52
N THR A 182 4.40 15.49 -3.78
CA THR A 182 3.77 15.42 -2.45
C THR A 182 2.32 14.94 -2.55
N LEU A 183 1.54 15.45 -3.49
CA LEU A 183 0.16 15.00 -3.72
C LEU A 183 0.12 13.53 -4.15
N ALA A 184 1.01 13.12 -5.05
CA ALA A 184 1.16 11.73 -5.46
C ALA A 184 1.56 10.81 -4.30
N ALA A 185 2.45 11.27 -3.41
CA ALA A 185 2.89 10.50 -2.24
C ALA A 185 1.77 10.32 -1.22
N ILE A 186 0.94 11.35 -1.00
CA ILE A 186 -0.26 11.23 -0.15
C ILE A 186 -1.25 10.25 -0.78
N ASN A 187 -1.57 10.37 -2.08
CA ASN A 187 -2.48 9.43 -2.76
C ASN A 187 -1.99 7.97 -2.69
N LEU A 188 -0.67 7.76 -2.87
CA LEU A 188 -0.04 6.45 -2.72
C LEU A 188 -0.26 5.87 -1.32
N VAL A 189 -0.04 6.68 -0.28
CA VAL A 189 -0.09 6.24 1.11
C VAL A 189 -1.53 6.02 1.58
N GLU A 190 -2.46 6.88 1.16
CA GLU A 190 -3.85 6.80 1.60
C GLU A 190 -4.58 5.61 0.98
N THR A 191 -4.42 5.37 -0.32
CA THR A 191 -5.24 4.36 -1.04
C THR A 191 -4.51 3.58 -2.12
N GLY A 192 -3.19 3.73 -2.24
CA GLY A 192 -2.45 3.12 -3.35
C GLY A 192 -2.86 3.70 -4.69
N MET A 193 -2.96 5.03 -4.77
CA MET A 193 -3.36 5.79 -5.97
C MET A 193 -4.85 5.67 -6.33
N GLY A 194 -5.74 5.55 -5.34
CA GLY A 194 -7.18 5.34 -5.53
C GLY A 194 -7.61 3.89 -5.73
N ARG A 195 -6.66 2.94 -5.68
CA ARG A 195 -6.91 1.51 -5.85
C ARG A 195 -7.77 0.92 -4.72
N LEU A 196 -7.61 1.42 -3.49
CA LEU A 196 -8.45 1.03 -2.35
C LEU A 196 -9.68 1.94 -2.29
N GLN A 197 -10.86 1.35 -2.53
CA GLN A 197 -12.16 1.97 -2.27
C GLN A 197 -12.78 1.37 -1.02
N GLY A 198 -12.95 2.19 0.01
CA GLY A 198 -13.50 1.75 1.28
C GLY A 198 -13.35 2.82 2.35
N LEU A 199 -14.10 2.64 3.44
CA LEU A 199 -14.01 3.53 4.58
C LEU A 199 -12.77 3.18 5.43
N SER A 200 -12.09 4.22 5.91
CA SER A 200 -11.24 4.08 7.08
C SER A 200 -12.09 3.90 8.34
N VAL A 201 -11.44 3.55 9.45
CA VAL A 201 -12.06 3.47 10.78
C VAL A 201 -12.73 4.76 11.19
N ALA A 202 -12.09 5.87 10.88
CA ALA A 202 -12.58 7.21 11.20
C ALA A 202 -13.69 7.64 10.23
N GLY A 203 -14.05 6.81 9.25
CA GLY A 203 -15.04 7.13 8.23
C GLY A 203 -14.50 7.97 7.08
N ALA A 204 -13.17 8.03 6.92
CA ALA A 204 -12.55 8.69 5.79
C ALA A 204 -12.81 7.90 4.50
N ARG A 205 -12.94 8.59 3.37
CA ARG A 205 -13.27 7.98 2.06
C ARG A 205 -12.61 8.72 0.90
N GLY A 206 -12.71 8.12 -0.30
CA GLY A 206 -12.12 8.66 -1.51
C GLY A 206 -10.62 8.37 -1.63
N PRO A 207 -10.00 8.70 -2.78
CA PRO A 207 -8.60 8.36 -3.07
C PRO A 207 -7.61 9.08 -2.14
N MET A 208 -8.00 10.24 -1.61
CA MET A 208 -7.21 11.01 -0.64
C MET A 208 -7.68 10.81 0.81
N GLN A 209 -8.59 9.85 1.09
CA GLN A 209 -9.09 9.53 2.43
C GLN A 209 -9.47 10.76 3.26
N PHE A 210 -10.39 11.56 2.73
CA PHE A 210 -10.95 12.69 3.46
C PHE A 210 -12.04 12.23 4.43
N LEU A 211 -12.07 12.83 5.63
CA LEU A 211 -13.29 12.83 6.44
C LEU A 211 -14.35 13.68 5.75
N PRO A 212 -15.63 13.25 5.71
CA PRO A 212 -16.72 14.08 5.17
C PRO A 212 -16.83 15.45 5.85
N THR A 213 -16.47 15.54 7.13
CA THR A 213 -16.44 16.81 7.88
C THR A 213 -15.35 17.75 7.38
N THR A 214 -14.15 17.24 7.11
CA THR A 214 -13.05 18.03 6.52
C THR A 214 -13.39 18.45 5.10
N TRP A 215 -14.02 17.57 4.31
CA TRP A 215 -14.49 17.91 2.96
C TRP A 215 -15.48 19.09 2.97
N ALA A 216 -16.39 19.11 3.95
CA ALA A 216 -17.39 20.16 4.09
C ALA A 216 -16.83 21.51 4.61
N GLU A 217 -15.56 21.56 5.03
CA GLU A 217 -14.96 22.83 5.44
C GLU A 217 -14.92 23.82 4.26
N PRO A 218 -15.31 25.09 4.46
CA PRO A 218 -15.36 26.09 3.38
C PRO A 218 -14.02 26.19 2.65
N GLY A 219 -14.02 26.00 1.33
CA GLY A 219 -12.83 26.07 0.49
C GLY A 219 -11.92 24.83 0.51
N ILE A 220 -12.34 23.71 1.13
CA ILE A 220 -11.65 22.42 1.01
C ILE A 220 -12.26 21.56 -0.08
N GLY A 221 -13.43 20.98 0.14
CA GLY A 221 -14.10 20.14 -0.83
C GLY A 221 -14.78 20.94 -1.92
N ALA A 222 -14.69 20.45 -3.15
CA ALA A 222 -15.48 20.92 -4.30
C ALA A 222 -15.72 19.70 -5.20
N GLY A 223 -16.94 19.55 -5.72
CA GLY A 223 -17.32 18.36 -6.48
C GLY A 223 -17.47 17.11 -5.59
N SER A 224 -16.94 15.97 -6.03
CA SER A 224 -17.11 14.67 -5.38
C SER A 224 -15.87 14.23 -4.59
N ILE A 225 -16.07 13.78 -3.36
CA ILE A 225 -15.00 13.21 -2.52
C ILE A 225 -14.39 11.92 -3.10
N ASP A 226 -15.16 11.20 -3.92
CA ASP A 226 -14.71 9.95 -4.55
C ASP A 226 -14.10 10.17 -5.94
N ASP A 227 -14.27 11.36 -6.53
CA ASP A 227 -13.63 11.70 -7.80
C ASP A 227 -12.13 12.01 -7.57
N PRO A 228 -11.21 11.35 -8.30
CA PRO A 228 -9.78 11.57 -8.10
C PRO A 228 -9.31 13.01 -8.34
N ALA A 229 -9.81 13.70 -9.37
CA ALA A 229 -9.38 15.06 -9.67
C ALA A 229 -9.84 16.02 -8.56
N ASP A 230 -11.10 15.93 -8.15
CA ASP A 230 -11.69 16.73 -7.08
C ASP A 230 -10.98 16.47 -5.73
N ALA A 231 -10.74 15.21 -5.40
CA ALA A 231 -10.07 14.82 -4.16
C ALA A 231 -8.62 15.27 -4.10
N ILE A 232 -7.87 15.17 -5.20
CA ILE A 232 -6.48 15.65 -5.29
C ILE A 232 -6.44 17.18 -5.14
N ALA A 233 -7.33 17.90 -5.82
CA ALA A 233 -7.43 19.36 -5.68
C ALA A 233 -7.81 19.77 -4.25
N ALA A 234 -8.71 19.03 -3.59
CA ALA A 234 -9.06 19.26 -2.19
C ALA A 234 -7.88 19.00 -1.24
N ALA A 235 -7.08 17.96 -1.49
CA ALA A 235 -5.86 17.68 -0.72
C ALA A 235 -4.86 18.83 -0.80
N ALA A 236 -4.66 19.40 -1.99
CA ALA A 236 -3.81 20.57 -2.18
C ALA A 236 -4.31 21.79 -1.40
N ARG A 237 -5.60 22.12 -1.50
CA ARG A 237 -6.22 23.22 -0.72
C ARG A 237 -6.12 23.00 0.79
N TYR A 238 -6.26 21.75 1.23
CA TYR A 238 -6.13 21.39 2.63
C TYR A 238 -4.69 21.57 3.13
N LEU A 239 -3.68 21.17 2.36
CA LEU A 239 -2.28 21.43 2.70
C LEU A 239 -1.96 22.93 2.75
N VAL A 240 -2.49 23.73 1.82
CA VAL A 240 -2.35 25.19 1.86
C VAL A 240 -2.88 25.76 3.18
N ARG A 241 -4.08 25.33 3.60
CA ARG A 241 -4.67 25.75 4.88
C ARG A 241 -3.82 25.41 6.09
N ARG A 242 -3.02 24.35 6.00
CA ARG A 242 -2.13 23.89 7.07
C ARG A 242 -0.72 24.48 6.98
N GLY A 243 -0.52 25.48 6.12
CA GLY A 243 0.70 26.28 6.02
C GLY A 243 1.65 25.85 4.91
N GLY A 244 1.20 25.03 3.95
CA GLY A 244 1.93 24.81 2.71
C GLY A 244 1.69 25.95 1.70
N PRO A 245 2.60 26.17 0.74
CA PRO A 245 3.88 25.49 0.56
C PRO A 245 4.99 25.94 1.52
N GLU A 246 4.78 27.01 2.31
CA GLU A 246 5.83 27.63 3.13
C GLU A 246 6.39 26.70 4.22
N ASN A 247 5.54 25.81 4.76
CA ASN A 247 5.90 24.82 5.77
C ASN A 247 5.25 23.46 5.49
N MET A 248 5.75 22.78 4.46
CA MET A 248 5.26 21.45 4.07
C MET A 248 5.31 20.39 5.19
N PRO A 249 6.36 20.28 6.03
CA PRO A 249 6.35 19.32 7.14
C PRO A 249 5.16 19.52 8.08
N GLN A 250 4.87 20.76 8.46
CA GLN A 250 3.74 21.09 9.32
C GLN A 250 2.39 20.89 8.61
N ALA A 251 2.32 21.19 7.31
CA ALA A 251 1.11 20.97 6.52
C ALA A 251 0.75 19.48 6.44
N ILE A 252 1.74 18.63 6.14
CA ILE A 252 1.58 17.17 6.09
C ILE A 252 1.29 16.62 7.50
N TRP A 253 1.94 17.16 8.53
CA TRP A 253 1.59 16.81 9.91
C TRP A 253 0.13 17.15 10.19
N GLY A 254 -0.35 18.29 9.69
CA GLY A 254 -1.74 18.67 9.83
C GLY A 254 -2.74 17.77 9.09
N TYR A 255 -2.27 17.01 8.10
CA TYR A 255 -3.07 16.06 7.35
C TYR A 255 -3.44 14.83 8.18
N ASN A 256 -2.45 14.21 8.85
CA ASN A 256 -2.62 12.92 9.55
C ASN A 256 -2.32 12.97 11.07
N ASN A 257 -1.66 14.02 11.56
CA ASN A 257 -1.15 14.20 12.93
C ASN A 257 -0.06 13.20 13.34
N SER A 258 0.81 12.79 12.42
CA SER A 258 1.90 11.83 12.68
C SER A 258 3.21 12.25 12.02
N TRP A 259 4.28 12.38 12.80
CA TRP A 259 5.62 12.65 12.25
C TRP A 259 6.20 11.47 11.47
N ASN A 260 5.78 10.23 11.78
CA ASN A 260 6.14 9.07 10.98
C ASN A 260 5.51 9.18 9.57
N TYR A 261 4.24 9.59 9.51
CA TYR A 261 3.54 9.85 8.24
C TYR A 261 4.25 10.94 7.43
N VAL A 262 4.62 12.06 8.09
CA VAL A 262 5.38 13.15 7.46
C VAL A 262 6.67 12.64 6.80
N ARG A 263 7.51 11.91 7.55
CA ARG A 263 8.78 11.38 7.03
C ARG A 263 8.58 10.43 5.85
N ALA A 264 7.57 9.57 5.92
CA ALA A 264 7.29 8.61 4.85
C ALA A 264 6.77 9.29 3.58
N VAL A 265 5.81 10.21 3.70
CA VAL A 265 5.27 10.99 2.57
C VAL A 265 6.38 11.81 1.91
N GLN A 266 7.18 12.54 2.70
CA GLN A 266 8.31 13.30 2.16
C GLN A 266 9.30 12.38 1.43
N THR A 267 9.61 11.21 2.00
CA THR A 267 10.50 10.25 1.34
C THR A 267 9.97 9.80 -0.02
N TYR A 268 8.69 9.43 -0.13
CA TYR A 268 8.13 9.04 -1.42
C TYR A 268 8.04 10.19 -2.41
N ALA A 269 7.72 11.40 -1.93
CA ALA A 269 7.73 12.61 -2.75
C ALA A 269 9.13 12.90 -3.30
N ASP A 270 10.16 12.85 -2.45
CA ASP A 270 11.56 13.06 -2.85
C ASP A 270 12.02 12.03 -3.87
N LEU A 271 11.69 10.76 -3.67
CA LEU A 271 12.01 9.69 -4.62
C LEU A 271 11.38 9.93 -5.99
N MET A 272 10.12 10.38 -6.04
CA MET A 272 9.44 10.72 -7.29
C MET A 272 9.97 12.01 -7.92
N ARG A 273 10.42 12.98 -7.12
CA ARG A 273 11.00 14.23 -7.62
C ARG A 273 12.37 14.00 -8.25
N GLU A 274 13.20 13.20 -7.61
CA GLU A 274 14.54 12.84 -8.08
C GLU A 274 14.49 11.93 -9.30
N GLU A 275 13.52 11.01 -9.37
CA GLU A 275 13.31 10.10 -10.49
C GLU A 275 11.81 9.97 -10.81
N PRO A 276 11.26 10.86 -11.65
CA PRO A 276 9.83 10.87 -11.99
C PRO A 276 9.30 9.56 -12.55
N ARG A 277 10.15 8.71 -13.15
CA ARG A 277 9.72 7.37 -13.62
C ARG A 277 9.24 6.48 -12.47
N ARG A 278 9.63 6.74 -11.22
CA ARG A 278 9.15 6.00 -10.04
C ARG A 278 7.66 6.11 -9.81
N LEU A 279 7.00 7.18 -10.29
CA LEU A 279 5.53 7.28 -10.26
C LEU A 279 4.89 6.04 -10.89
N ASN A 280 5.42 5.55 -12.01
CA ASN A 280 4.89 4.36 -12.68
C ASN A 280 5.04 3.11 -11.84
N ALA A 281 6.20 2.92 -11.18
CA ALA A 281 6.41 1.77 -10.31
C ALA A 281 5.47 1.81 -9.09
N PHE A 282 5.34 2.96 -8.43
CA PHE A 282 4.44 3.16 -7.30
C PHE A 282 2.96 3.02 -7.70
N HIS A 283 2.58 3.47 -8.90
CA HIS A 283 1.24 3.25 -9.45
C HIS A 283 0.88 1.76 -9.59
N GLN A 284 1.87 0.91 -9.84
CA GLN A 284 1.68 -0.54 -9.95
C GLN A 284 1.75 -1.30 -8.61
N TRP A 285 2.10 -0.62 -7.51
CA TRP A 285 2.05 -1.23 -6.18
C TRP A 285 0.64 -1.68 -5.82
N GLN A 286 0.56 -2.79 -5.10
CA GLN A 286 -0.68 -3.48 -4.79
C GLN A 286 -1.10 -3.21 -3.34
N ILE A 287 -2.36 -3.54 -3.00
CA ILE A 287 -2.86 -3.40 -1.63
C ILE A 287 -2.45 -4.64 -0.81
N HIS A 288 -1.77 -4.39 0.30
CA HIS A 288 -1.33 -5.42 1.24
C HIS A 288 -1.80 -5.08 2.65
N TYR A 289 -2.64 -5.92 3.21
CA TYR A 289 -3.26 -5.76 4.51
C TYR A 289 -2.51 -6.52 5.60
N ALA A 290 -2.06 -5.82 6.64
CA ALA A 290 -1.39 -6.45 7.76
C ALA A 290 -2.39 -7.26 8.60
N SER A 291 -2.07 -8.52 8.89
CA SER A 291 -2.93 -9.42 9.67
C SER A 291 -2.12 -10.34 10.59
N PRO A 292 -2.77 -11.07 11.53
CA PRO A 292 -2.12 -12.11 12.32
C PRO A 292 -1.47 -13.22 11.50
N MET A 293 -1.92 -13.42 10.25
CA MET A 293 -1.37 -14.42 9.31
C MET A 293 -0.33 -13.81 8.35
N GLY A 294 0.11 -12.57 8.60
CA GLY A 294 1.07 -11.84 7.77
C GLY A 294 0.41 -10.81 6.86
N ASP A 295 1.20 -10.28 5.93
CA ASP A 295 0.75 -9.30 4.93
C ASP A 295 -0.08 -10.01 3.85
N LEU A 296 -1.41 -9.85 3.91
CA LEU A 296 -2.34 -10.42 2.95
C LEU A 296 -2.40 -9.54 1.70
N TRP A 297 -2.22 -10.11 0.52
CA TRP A 297 -2.36 -9.38 -0.73
C TRP A 297 -3.82 -9.35 -1.19
N LEU A 298 -4.36 -8.14 -1.39
CA LEU A 298 -5.70 -7.92 -1.93
C LEU A 298 -5.57 -7.45 -3.39
N PRO A 299 -5.79 -8.33 -4.38
CA PRO A 299 -5.67 -8.00 -5.80
C PRO A 299 -6.87 -7.17 -6.28
N GLU A 300 -6.68 -6.48 -7.40
CA GLU A 300 -7.78 -5.87 -8.16
C GLU A 300 -8.88 -6.90 -8.43
N GLY A 301 -10.13 -6.50 -8.20
CA GLY A 301 -11.30 -7.38 -8.21
C GLY A 301 -11.67 -7.95 -6.83
N TYR A 302 -10.83 -7.78 -5.79
CA TYR A 302 -11.26 -8.06 -4.42
C TYR A 302 -12.41 -7.13 -4.01
N GLU A 303 -13.47 -7.69 -3.46
CA GLU A 303 -14.61 -6.94 -2.93
C GLU A 303 -15.25 -7.66 -1.75
N ARG A 304 -15.62 -6.91 -0.72
CA ARG A 304 -16.43 -7.36 0.41
C ARG A 304 -17.44 -6.30 0.82
N GLN A 305 -18.68 -6.73 1.04
CA GLN A 305 -19.78 -5.87 1.50
C GLN A 305 -19.82 -5.75 3.04
N SER A 306 -19.22 -6.71 3.74
CA SER A 306 -19.10 -6.73 5.20
C SER A 306 -17.71 -7.22 5.62
N PRO A 307 -17.22 -6.84 6.81
CA PRO A 307 -15.98 -7.39 7.35
C PRO A 307 -16.01 -8.92 7.40
N VAL A 308 -14.85 -9.56 7.21
CA VAL A 308 -14.70 -11.01 7.25
C VAL A 308 -13.51 -11.40 8.14
N PRO A 309 -13.61 -12.44 8.98
CA PRO A 309 -12.46 -12.93 9.73
C PRO A 309 -11.31 -13.33 8.81
N VAL A 310 -10.08 -12.97 9.19
CA VAL A 310 -8.87 -13.27 8.41
C VAL A 310 -8.70 -14.77 8.16
N ALA A 311 -8.95 -15.61 9.18
CA ALA A 311 -8.86 -17.07 9.04
C ALA A 311 -9.81 -17.60 7.97
N THR A 312 -11.09 -17.20 8.05
CA THR A 312 -12.11 -17.58 7.05
C THR A 312 -11.75 -17.10 5.65
N PHE A 313 -11.20 -15.89 5.51
CA PHE A 313 -10.78 -15.39 4.22
C PHE A 313 -9.62 -16.21 3.63
N ILE A 314 -8.60 -16.53 4.43
CA ILE A 314 -7.44 -17.28 3.95
C ILE A 314 -7.83 -18.69 3.48
N ASP A 315 -8.76 -19.36 4.17
CA ASP A 315 -9.27 -20.66 3.74
C ASP A 315 -9.90 -20.61 2.33
N GLN A 316 -10.53 -19.48 1.99
CA GLN A 316 -11.19 -19.25 0.68
C GLN A 316 -10.25 -18.66 -0.37
N ALA A 317 -9.22 -17.93 0.07
CA ALA A 317 -8.30 -17.17 -0.76
C ALA A 317 -6.83 -17.46 -0.40
N PRO A 318 -6.37 -18.72 -0.51
CA PRO A 318 -5.01 -19.09 -0.13
C PRO A 318 -3.93 -18.37 -0.95
N TRP A 319 -4.26 -17.88 -2.15
CA TRP A 319 -3.40 -17.04 -2.98
C TRP A 319 -3.07 -15.66 -2.37
N SER A 320 -3.84 -15.21 -1.38
CA SER A 320 -3.63 -13.92 -0.70
C SER A 320 -2.56 -14.00 0.38
N ALA A 321 -2.33 -15.19 0.94
CA ALA A 321 -1.34 -15.39 1.97
C ALA A 321 0.07 -15.06 1.46
N PRO A 322 0.92 -14.43 2.28
CA PRO A 322 2.31 -14.24 1.91
C PRO A 322 2.99 -15.62 1.78
N PRO A 323 4.00 -15.75 0.92
CA PRO A 323 4.76 -16.98 0.79
C PRO A 323 5.27 -17.50 2.14
N ALA A 324 5.34 -18.82 2.29
CA ALA A 324 5.88 -19.46 3.49
C ALA A 324 7.27 -18.89 3.82
N ARG A 325 7.46 -18.54 5.10
CA ARG A 325 8.64 -17.79 5.58
C ARG A 325 9.90 -18.65 5.65
#